data_AF-A0A623H4P9-F1
#
_entry.id   AF-A0A623H4P9-F1
#
_cell.length_a   1.000
_cell.length_b   1.000
_cell.length_c   1.000
_cell.angle_alpha   90.00
_cell.angle_beta   90.00
_cell.angle_gamma   90.00
#
_symmetry.space_group_name_H-M   'P 1'
#
loop_
_entity.id
_entity.type
_entity.pdbx_description
1 polymer ?
#
loop_
_entity_poly.entity_id
_entity_poly.type
_entity_poly.pdbx_seq_one_letter_code
_entity_poly.pdbx_strand_id
1 'polypeptide(L)' 'QLLIELGANVNFITPTSPLDNAKGSRNKKLLKDAGAMTSAQLDKKYNIYWDSEECEKDESYMEKYCKLLNDAIKKAKESE' A
#
# COMPACT_ATOMS: atom_id res chain seq x y z
N GLN A 1 -3.25 -10.21 -12.88
CA GLN A 1 -3.33 -11.62 -12.42
C GLN A 1 -1.94 -12.26 -12.44
N LEU A 2 -1.28 -12.39 -13.61
CA LEU A 2 0.08 -12.96 -13.71
C LEU A 2 1.08 -12.43 -12.65
N LEU A 3 1.19 -11.12 -12.47
CA LEU A 3 2.12 -10.54 -11.48
C LEU A 3 1.83 -11.01 -10.04
N ILE A 4 0.56 -11.16 -9.68
CA ILE A 4 0.15 -11.65 -8.36
C ILE A 4 0.60 -13.10 -8.18
N GLU A 5 0.40 -13.93 -9.21
CA GLU A 5 0.81 -15.34 -9.23
C GLU A 5 2.34 -15.50 -9.16
N LEU A 6 3.08 -14.53 -9.69
CA LEU A 6 4.54 -14.44 -9.58
C LEU A 6 5.04 -13.86 -8.23
N GLY A 7 4.14 -13.66 -7.26
CA GLY A 7 4.50 -13.18 -5.92
C GLY A 7 4.65 -11.66 -5.82
N ALA A 8 4.11 -10.88 -6.74
CA ALA A 8 4.13 -9.42 -6.62
C ALA A 8 3.45 -8.97 -5.31
N ASN A 9 4.05 -7.96 -4.66
CA ASN A 9 3.48 -7.39 -3.44
C ASN A 9 2.22 -6.58 -3.76
N VAL A 10 1.05 -7.15 -3.52
CA VAL A 10 -0.26 -6.50 -3.75
C VAL A 10 -0.54 -5.30 -2.84
N ASN A 11 0.30 -5.07 -1.82
CA ASN A 11 0.20 -3.96 -0.87
C ASN A 11 1.36 -2.96 -1.00
N PHE A 12 2.17 -3.00 -2.08
CA PHE A 12 3.26 -2.04 -2.25
C PHE A 12 2.74 -0.61 -2.41
N ILE A 13 3.27 0.34 -1.63
CA ILE A 13 2.78 1.71 -1.55
C ILE A 13 3.59 2.66 -2.42
N THR A 14 2.87 3.40 -3.27
CA THR A 14 3.35 4.60 -3.96
C THR A 14 2.29 5.70 -3.85
N PRO A 15 2.43 6.60 -2.88
CA PRO A 15 1.52 6.85 -1.71
C PRO A 15 0.13 6.19 -1.66
N THR A 16 -0.44 5.77 -2.78
CA THR A 16 -1.67 4.98 -2.88
C THR A 16 -1.35 3.50 -3.10
N SER A 17 -2.27 2.62 -2.71
CA SER A 17 -2.11 1.17 -2.91
C SER A 17 -2.53 0.74 -4.32
N PRO A 18 -2.13 -0.46 -4.78
CA PRO A 18 -2.64 -1.04 -6.02
C PRO A 18 -4.17 -1.19 -6.02
N LEU A 19 -4.78 -1.43 -4.85
CA LEU A 19 -6.23 -1.55 -4.72
C LEU A 19 -6.95 -0.20 -4.88
N ASP A 20 -6.35 0.89 -4.40
CA ASP A 20 -6.88 2.25 -4.58
C ASP A 20 -6.91 2.63 -6.07
N ASN A 21 -5.82 2.30 -6.78
CA ASN A 21 -5.65 2.64 -8.21
C ASN A 21 -6.37 1.67 -9.17
N ALA A 22 -6.87 0.55 -8.67
CA ALA A 22 -7.47 -0.49 -9.51
C ALA A 22 -8.73 0.00 -10.23
N LYS A 23 -8.69 0.01 -11.56
CA LYS A 23 -9.85 0.31 -12.41
C LYS A 23 -10.68 -0.94 -12.69
N GLY A 24 -12.00 -0.83 -12.53
CA GLY A 24 -12.95 -1.89 -12.81
C GLY A 24 -13.15 -2.90 -11.67
N SER A 25 -14.36 -3.46 -11.58
CA SER A 25 -14.77 -4.38 -10.50
C SER A 25 -13.96 -5.68 -10.50
N ARG A 26 -13.66 -6.23 -11.68
CA ARG A 26 -12.87 -7.45 -11.83
C ARG A 26 -11.46 -7.31 -11.24
N ASN A 27 -10.77 -6.20 -11.51
CA ASN A 27 -9.41 -5.98 -11.00
C ASN A 27 -9.40 -5.74 -9.49
N LYS A 28 -10.37 -4.97 -8.98
CA LYS A 28 -10.55 -4.77 -7.53
C LYS A 28 -10.80 -6.11 -6.82
N LYS A 29 -11.62 -6.99 -7.42
CA LYS A 29 -11.87 -8.33 -6.87
C LYS A 29 -10.59 -9.17 -6.85
N LEU A 30 -9.85 -9.24 -7.96
CA LEU A 30 -8.59 -10.00 -8.02
C LEU A 30 -7.57 -9.56 -6.95
N LEU A 31 -7.45 -8.24 -6.71
CA LEU A 31 -6.55 -7.71 -5.69
C LEU A 31 -7.04 -8.06 -4.27
N LYS A 32 -8.33 -7.90 -3.99
CA LYS A 32 -8.92 -8.26 -2.69
C LYS A 32 -8.78 -9.75 -2.40
N ASP A 33 -9.05 -10.60 -3.38
CA ASP A 33 -8.91 -12.06 -3.26
C ASP A 33 -7.45 -12.47 -2.97
N ALA A 34 -6.48 -11.65 -3.42
CA ALA A 34 -5.05 -11.81 -3.14
C ALA A 34 -4.59 -11.14 -1.82
N GLY A 35 -5.51 -10.62 -0.99
CA GLY A 35 -5.17 -9.98 0.29
C GLY A 35 -4.72 -8.52 0.18
N ALA A 36 -5.01 -7.85 -0.93
CA ALA A 36 -4.75 -6.41 -1.04
C ALA A 36 -5.65 -5.59 -0.09
N MET A 37 -5.06 -4.56 0.49
CA MET A 37 -5.71 -3.57 1.33
C MET A 37 -5.57 -2.19 0.68
N THR A 38 -6.48 -1.27 1.00
CA THR A 38 -6.33 0.15 0.62
C THR A 38 -5.22 0.80 1.44
N SER A 39 -4.65 1.92 0.97
CA SER A 39 -3.71 2.75 1.73
C SER A 39 -4.25 3.09 3.12
N ALA A 40 -5.50 3.56 3.22
CA ALA A 40 -6.14 3.87 4.49
C ALA A 40 -6.29 2.66 5.45
N GLN A 41 -6.49 1.45 4.92
CA GLN A 41 -6.51 0.23 5.72
C GLN A 41 -5.11 -0.13 6.24
N LEU A 42 -4.08 0.07 5.41
CA LEU A 42 -2.69 -0.18 5.77
C LEU A 42 -2.19 0.83 6.81
N ASP A 43 -2.50 2.12 6.62
CA ASP A 43 -2.26 3.19 7.60
C ASP A 43 -2.79 2.81 8.98
N LYS A 44 -4.06 2.42 9.04
CA LYS A 44 -4.70 1.99 10.29
C LYS A 44 -4.06 0.73 10.87
N LYS A 45 -3.72 -0.26 10.02
CA LYS A 45 -3.14 -1.53 10.46
C LYS A 45 -1.75 -1.35 11.09
N TYR A 46 -0.93 -0.47 10.53
CA TYR A 46 0.45 -0.25 10.98
C TYR A 46 0.61 1.01 11.84
N ASN A 47 -0.48 1.73 12.12
CA ASN A 47 -0.49 2.98 12.87
C ASN A 47 0.46 4.03 12.27
N ILE A 48 0.41 4.16 10.95
CA ILE A 48 1.14 5.16 10.15
C ILE A 48 0.09 6.10 9.55
N TYR A 49 0.35 7.40 9.57
CA TYR A 49 -0.61 8.41 9.13
C TYR A 49 -0.08 9.19 7.94
N TRP A 50 -0.95 9.41 6.96
CA TRP A 50 -0.74 10.35 5.87
C TRP A 50 -1.25 11.74 6.25
N ASP A 51 -0.37 12.72 6.18
CA ASP A 51 -0.67 14.14 6.40
C ASP A 51 -0.42 14.91 5.10
N SER A 52 -1.52 15.39 4.48
CA SER A 52 -1.43 16.17 3.25
C SER A 52 -0.80 17.54 3.47
N GLU A 53 -1.00 18.17 4.63
CA GLU A 53 -0.43 19.48 4.91
C GLU A 53 1.10 19.39 5.08
N GLU A 54 1.59 18.33 5.73
CA GLU A 54 3.04 18.09 5.82
C GLU A 54 3.64 17.74 4.46
N CYS A 55 2.90 17.02 3.61
CA CYS A 55 3.34 16.76 2.24
C CYS A 55 3.46 18.03 1.39
N GLU A 56 2.59 19.02 1.60
CA GLU A 56 2.68 20.32 0.91
C GLU A 56 3.89 21.15 1.38
N LYS A 57 4.31 20.99 2.65
CA LYS A 57 5.44 21.71 3.25
C LYS A 57 6.80 21.06 2.94
N ASP A 58 6.84 19.73 2.87
CA ASP A 58 8.05 18.94 2.64
C ASP A 58 7.79 17.88 1.57
N GLU A 59 8.31 18.12 0.36
CA GLU A 59 8.19 17.16 -0.76
C GLU A 59 8.79 15.78 -0.43
N SER A 60 9.74 15.70 0.51
CA SER A 60 10.32 14.43 0.96
C SER A 60 9.43 13.65 1.93
N TYR A 61 8.37 14.27 2.46
CA TYR A 61 7.39 13.62 3.34
C TYR A 61 6.76 12.41 2.65
N MET A 62 6.39 12.55 1.37
CA MET A 62 5.81 11.45 0.59
C MET A 62 6.74 10.24 0.53
N GLU A 63 8.03 10.46 0.27
CA GLU A 63 9.02 9.40 0.19
C GLU A 63 9.21 8.72 1.56
N LYS A 64 9.31 9.51 2.64
CA LYS A 64 9.42 9.02 4.02
C LYS A 64 8.21 8.16 4.41
N TYR A 65 7.01 8.64 4.12
CA TYR A 65 5.76 7.92 4.35
C TYR A 65 5.73 6.58 3.60
N CYS A 66 6.00 6.61 2.29
CA CYS A 66 5.99 5.39 1.47
C CYS A 66 7.01 4.37 1.97
N LYS A 67 8.21 4.82 2.34
CA LYS A 67 9.25 3.95 2.88
C LYS A 67 8.82 3.32 4.20
N LEU A 68 8.34 4.13 5.15
CA LEU A 68 7.91 3.66 6.47
C LEU A 68 6.81 2.59 6.36
N LEU A 69 5.81 2.82 5.51
CA LEU A 69 4.70 1.90 5.34
C LEU A 69 5.11 0.62 4.62
N ASN A 70 5.94 0.71 3.57
CA ASN A 70 6.47 -0.46 2.88
C ASN A 70 7.39 -1.31 3.77
N ASP A 71 8.20 -0.69 4.62
CA ASP A 71 9.05 -1.40 5.59
C ASP A 71 8.21 -2.17 6.62
N ALA A 72 7.13 -1.55 7.12
CA ALA A 72 6.18 -2.22 8.02
C ALA A 72 5.49 -3.42 7.35
N ILE A 73 5.08 -3.27 6.09
CA ILE A 73 4.47 -4.34 5.28
C ILE A 73 5.46 -5.49 5.04
N LYS A 74 6.71 -5.17 4.71
CA LYS A 74 7.76 -6.16 4.49
C LYS A 74 8.04 -6.96 5.76
N LYS A 75 8.21 -6.27 6.88
CA LYS A 75 8.48 -6.90 8.19
C LYS A 75 7.35 -7.84 8.62
N ALA A 76 6.09 -7.46 8.36
CA ALA A 76 4.94 -8.31 8.64
C ALA A 76 4.98 -9.62 7.83
N LYS A 77 5.34 -9.56 6.54
CA LYS A 77 5.47 -10.76 5.69
C LYS A 77 6.62 -11.68 6.09
N GLU A 78 7.72 -11.13 6.59
CA GLU A 78 8.86 -11.92 7.08
C GLU A 78 8.57 -12.63 8.42
N SER A 79 7.48 -12.24 9.09
CA SER A 79 7.06 -12.81 10.38
C SER A 79 5.92 -13.83 10.23
N GLU A 80 5.43 -14.06 9.01
CA GLU A 80 4.45 -15.11 8.64
C GLU A 80 5.16 -16.43 8.27
#